data_AF-A0A2N2UXT3-F1
#
_entry.id   AF-A0A2N2UXT3-F1
#
_cell.length_a   1.000
_cell.length_b   1.000
_cell.length_c   1.000
_cell.angle_alpha   90.00
_cell.angle_beta   90.00
_cell.angle_gamma   90.00
#
_symmetry.space_group_name_H-M   'P 1'
#
loop_
_entity.id
_entity.type
_entity.pdbx_description
1 polymer ?
#
loop_
_entity_poly.entity_id
_entity_poly.type
_entity_poly.pdbx_seq_one_letter_code
_entity_poly.pdbx_strand_id
1 'polypeptide(L)'
;MSADFFLPDNRVRLLVAGVEFFPALIVAIEAAAHEIHLETYIFADDAVARAIAAALARAAQRGVDVRLLVDGFGSRTFAAGSGQELAASGVELLVYRPELTRWRLRRHRLRRLHRKLAVIDGRTAFVGGINIIDDFDAGQRPAPRFDYAVQIEGPLAGEIHSAMRHLWRLVRWARLGRRPPPPAWTPPSRKPCGNTLAALVIRDNLGHRRDIENAYLDALVTAREEVIIANAFFLPGRRFREALLATARRGVRVSLVFQGLAEYKLMYYATQALYADFLAAGITIHEYRPAFLHAKVAVIDSLWATVGSSNIDPFSLLLAREANVVLRDPTFAEALRGSLVDAMARDCTTISPATQARRSWLLRLRNRAAYALVRLALGLSGHGARYTG
;
A
#
# COMPACT_ATOMS: atom_id res chain seq x y z
N MET A 1 -6.32 12.21 -15.55
CA MET A 1 -6.36 13.13 -14.38
C MET A 1 -5.96 14.51 -14.86
N SER A 2 -6.70 15.58 -14.50
CA SER A 2 -6.37 16.96 -14.88
C SER A 2 -5.06 17.42 -14.22
N ALA A 3 -4.40 18.44 -14.78
CA ALA A 3 -3.17 19.01 -14.24
C ALA A 3 -3.35 19.54 -12.80
N ASP A 4 -4.56 19.99 -12.45
CA ASP A 4 -4.93 20.54 -11.13
C ASP A 4 -4.93 19.49 -10.01
N PHE A 5 -4.77 18.21 -10.32
CA PHE A 5 -4.71 17.13 -9.33
C PHE A 5 -3.34 17.01 -8.66
N PHE A 6 -2.28 17.51 -9.29
CA PHE A 6 -0.93 17.41 -8.76
C PHE A 6 -0.48 18.69 -8.08
N LEU A 7 0.14 18.55 -6.91
CA LEU A 7 0.79 19.64 -6.21
C LEU A 7 2.27 19.72 -6.61
N PRO A 8 2.78 20.89 -7.01
CA PRO A 8 4.20 21.09 -7.27
C PRO A 8 4.99 21.20 -5.95
N ASP A 9 6.30 21.37 -6.11
CA ASP A 9 7.23 21.81 -5.07
C ASP A 9 7.42 20.89 -3.85
N ASN A 10 7.22 19.59 -4.05
CA ASN A 10 7.45 18.58 -3.01
C ASN A 10 8.88 18.07 -3.08
N ARG A 11 9.40 17.65 -1.92
CA ARG A 11 10.58 16.79 -1.83
C ARG A 11 10.11 15.40 -1.48
N VAL A 12 10.48 14.42 -2.31
CA VAL A 12 10.11 13.02 -2.06
C VAL A 12 11.36 12.15 -2.06
N ARG A 13 11.53 11.39 -0.99
CA ARG A 13 12.58 10.39 -0.84
C ARG A 13 11.96 9.00 -0.87
N LEU A 14 12.46 8.14 -1.75
CA LEU A 14 12.13 6.71 -1.76
C LEU A 14 12.79 6.02 -0.56
N LEU A 15 12.06 5.10 0.07
CA LEU A 15 12.52 4.26 1.17
C LEU A 15 12.26 2.79 0.78
N VAL A 16 13.32 1.99 0.76
CA VAL A 16 13.29 0.58 0.35
C VAL A 16 13.30 -0.33 1.58
N ALA A 17 12.27 -1.16 1.69
CA ALA A 17 12.03 -2.07 2.81
C ALA A 17 12.01 -1.37 4.19
N GLY A 18 11.75 -2.15 5.24
CA GLY A 18 11.76 -1.68 6.62
C GLY A 18 13.11 -1.14 7.09
N VAL A 19 14.20 -1.63 6.51
CA VAL A 19 15.58 -1.23 6.89
C VAL A 19 15.84 0.25 6.65
N GLU A 20 15.24 0.86 5.63
CA GLU A 20 15.30 2.32 5.43
C GLU A 20 14.11 3.05 6.06
N PHE A 21 12.92 2.43 6.02
CA PHE A 21 11.69 3.06 6.47
C PHE A 21 11.61 3.24 7.99
N PHE A 22 11.88 2.20 8.77
CA PHE A 22 11.69 2.27 10.22
C PHE A 22 12.65 3.25 10.90
N PRO A 23 13.96 3.31 10.57
CA PRO A 23 14.84 4.33 11.12
C PRO A 23 14.40 5.75 10.76
N ALA A 24 14.00 5.99 9.50
CA ALA A 24 13.53 7.30 9.08
C ALA A 24 12.25 7.73 9.83
N LEU A 25 11.31 6.80 10.05
CA LEU A 25 10.10 7.03 10.82
C LEU A 25 10.41 7.34 12.30
N ILE A 26 11.30 6.56 12.94
CA ILE A 26 11.70 6.78 14.34
C ILE A 26 12.37 8.15 14.49
N VAL A 27 13.29 8.52 13.60
CA VAL A 27 13.94 9.84 13.62
C VAL A 27 12.92 10.96 13.55
N ALA A 28 11.92 10.84 12.66
CA ALA A 28 10.85 11.83 12.56
C ALA A 28 9.99 11.89 13.84
N ILE A 29 9.64 10.75 14.44
CA ILE A 29 8.89 10.67 15.71
C ILE A 29 9.67 11.33 16.86
N GLU A 30 10.98 11.10 16.93
CA GLU A 30 11.82 11.68 17.99
C GLU A 30 11.98 13.20 17.84
N ALA A 31 11.99 13.71 16.61
CA ALA A 31 12.04 15.14 16.32
C ALA A 31 10.67 15.85 16.45
N ALA A 32 9.57 15.12 16.66
CA ALA A 32 8.23 15.70 16.72
C ALA A 32 8.08 16.68 17.90
N ALA A 33 7.46 17.84 17.62
CA ALA A 33 7.26 18.92 18.58
C ALA A 33 5.79 19.18 18.95
N HIS A 34 4.84 18.84 18.07
CA HIS A 34 3.43 19.21 18.24
C HIS A 34 2.49 18.02 18.11
N GLU A 35 2.55 17.27 17.00
CA GLU A 35 1.63 16.17 16.76
C GLU A 35 2.20 15.06 15.89
N ILE A 36 1.74 13.85 16.14
CA ILE A 36 2.01 12.67 15.32
C ILE A 36 0.67 12.02 14.99
N HIS A 37 0.43 11.76 13.71
CA HIS A 37 -0.64 10.87 13.24
C HIS A 37 0.01 9.64 12.63
N LEU A 38 -0.40 8.45 13.04
CA LEU A 38 0.06 7.18 12.46
C LEU A 38 -1.14 6.27 12.19
N GLU A 39 -1.28 5.84 10.94
CA GLU A 39 -2.27 4.87 10.47
C GLU A 39 -1.54 3.63 9.95
N THR A 40 -1.91 2.43 10.39
CA THR A 40 -1.37 1.18 9.82
C THR A 40 -2.37 0.03 9.87
N TYR A 41 -2.21 -0.92 8.94
CA TYR A 41 -2.95 -2.18 8.93
C TYR A 41 -2.40 -3.16 9.96
N ILE A 42 -1.10 -3.47 9.89
CA ILE A 42 -0.43 -4.30 10.88
C ILE A 42 0.54 -3.45 11.69
N PHE A 43 0.35 -3.49 12.99
CA PHE A 43 1.29 -3.16 14.03
C PHE A 43 1.48 -4.47 14.81
N ALA A 44 2.63 -5.12 14.63
CA ALA A 44 2.94 -6.39 15.29
C ALA A 44 3.44 -6.19 16.71
N ASP A 45 3.78 -7.29 17.39
CA ASP A 45 4.43 -7.28 18.70
C ASP A 45 5.83 -7.91 18.60
N ASP A 46 6.66 -7.32 17.75
CA ASP A 46 8.05 -7.69 17.53
C ASP A 46 9.01 -6.56 17.91
N ALA A 47 10.32 -6.78 17.75
CA ALA A 47 11.35 -5.83 18.17
C ALA A 47 11.25 -4.48 17.43
N VAL A 48 10.93 -4.51 16.12
CA VAL A 48 10.75 -3.31 15.29
C VAL A 48 9.55 -2.51 15.79
N ALA A 49 8.41 -3.20 15.95
CA ALA A 49 7.18 -2.59 16.43
C ALA A 49 7.34 -2.00 17.84
N ARG A 50 8.04 -2.69 18.75
CA ARG A 50 8.36 -2.19 20.09
C ARG A 50 9.26 -0.97 20.07
N ALA A 51 10.24 -0.89 19.17
CA ALA A 51 11.08 0.29 19.02
C ALA A 51 10.26 1.53 18.60
N ILE A 52 9.35 1.36 17.64
CA ILE A 52 8.43 2.43 17.19
C ILE A 52 7.46 2.80 18.31
N ALA A 53 6.86 1.83 19.00
CA ALA A 53 5.98 2.08 20.14
C ALA A 53 6.70 2.86 21.25
N ALA A 54 7.95 2.51 21.57
CA ALA A 54 8.75 3.24 22.55
C ALA A 54 9.04 4.68 22.12
N ALA A 55 9.31 4.93 20.83
CA ALA A 55 9.49 6.28 20.31
C ALA A 55 8.19 7.12 20.41
N LEU A 56 7.04 6.51 20.09
CA LEU A 56 5.72 7.15 20.24
C LEU A 56 5.40 7.47 21.71
N ALA A 57 5.71 6.55 22.63
CA ALA A 57 5.54 6.76 24.06
C ALA A 57 6.40 7.92 24.56
N ARG A 58 7.68 7.97 24.16
CA ARG A 58 8.58 9.10 24.48
C ARG A 58 8.04 10.42 23.94
N ALA A 59 7.53 10.44 22.71
CA ALA A 59 6.92 11.65 22.14
C ALA A 59 5.70 12.12 22.96
N ALA A 60 4.80 11.20 23.34
CA ALA A 60 3.65 11.52 24.18
C ALA A 60 4.09 12.07 25.56
N GLN A 61 5.11 11.49 26.17
CA GLN A 61 5.68 11.96 27.44
C GLN A 61 6.33 13.34 27.34
N ARG A 62 6.82 13.75 26.16
CA ARG A 62 7.28 15.12 25.89
C ARG A 62 6.12 16.13 25.70
N GLY A 63 4.87 15.67 25.71
CA GLY A 63 3.69 16.50 25.49
C GLY A 63 3.26 16.62 24.03
N VAL A 64 3.78 15.78 23.13
CA VAL A 64 3.34 15.73 21.72
C VAL A 64 1.98 15.02 21.63
N ASP A 65 1.06 15.56 20.84
CA ASP A 65 -0.23 14.90 20.56
C ASP A 65 -0.02 13.67 19.66
N VAL A 66 0.06 12.48 20.25
CA VAL A 66 0.26 11.23 19.50
C VAL A 66 -1.05 10.51 19.25
N ARG A 67 -1.42 10.34 17.97
CA ARG A 67 -2.66 9.70 17.51
C ARG A 67 -2.33 8.47 16.68
N LEU A 68 -2.62 7.29 17.22
CA LEU A 68 -2.37 6.00 16.59
C LEU A 68 -3.70 5.33 16.19
N LEU A 69 -3.89 5.12 14.90
CA LEU A 69 -5.04 4.41 14.33
C LEU A 69 -4.58 3.08 13.73
N VAL A 70 -5.01 1.98 14.34
CA VAL A 70 -4.67 0.62 13.86
C VAL A 70 -5.89 -0.11 13.35
N ASP A 71 -5.68 -1.03 12.42
CA ASP A 71 -6.72 -1.93 11.94
C ASP A 71 -7.05 -3.01 12.99
N GLY A 72 -8.32 -3.13 13.36
CA GLY A 72 -8.78 -4.14 14.33
C GLY A 72 -8.70 -5.62 13.92
N PHE A 73 -8.32 -5.96 12.68
CA PHE A 73 -8.02 -7.34 12.28
C PHE A 73 -6.52 -7.55 12.19
N GLY A 74 -5.82 -6.72 11.39
CA GLY A 74 -4.37 -6.83 11.19
C GLY A 74 -3.56 -6.57 12.46
N SER A 75 -4.03 -5.71 13.35
CA SER A 75 -3.36 -5.33 14.61
C SER A 75 -4.12 -5.79 15.85
N ARG A 76 -4.92 -6.86 15.76
CA ARG A 76 -5.78 -7.31 16.87
C ARG A 76 -5.00 -7.66 18.13
N THR A 77 -3.90 -8.40 17.98
CA THR A 77 -3.06 -8.82 19.12
C THR A 77 -2.40 -7.62 19.78
N PHE A 78 -1.78 -6.74 18.99
CA PHE A 78 -1.21 -5.48 19.48
C PHE A 78 -2.25 -4.63 20.21
N ALA A 79 -3.41 -4.39 19.60
CA ALA A 79 -4.46 -3.54 20.18
C ALA A 79 -5.00 -4.08 21.52
N ALA A 80 -4.96 -5.40 21.73
CA ALA A 80 -5.38 -6.04 22.98
C ALA A 80 -4.25 -6.17 24.01
N GLY A 81 -2.98 -6.15 23.59
CA GLY A 81 -1.79 -6.26 24.44
C GLY A 81 -1.04 -4.94 24.54
N SER A 82 0.17 -4.88 23.99
CA SER A 82 1.11 -3.74 24.09
C SER A 82 0.54 -2.40 23.60
N GLY A 83 -0.50 -2.40 22.78
CA GLY A 83 -1.24 -1.18 22.42
C GLY A 83 -1.94 -0.51 23.60
N GLN A 84 -2.40 -1.26 24.61
CA GLN A 84 -2.96 -0.68 25.84
C GLN A 84 -1.88 -0.05 26.72
N GLU A 85 -0.70 -0.66 26.79
CA GLU A 85 0.46 -0.09 27.47
C GLU A 85 0.89 1.21 26.81
N LEU A 86 0.93 1.24 25.48
CA LEU A 86 1.21 2.45 24.72
C LEU A 86 0.15 3.53 24.97
N ALA A 87 -1.13 3.17 25.04
CA ALA A 87 -2.19 4.11 25.38
C ALA A 87 -2.03 4.70 26.80
N ALA A 88 -1.59 3.89 27.77
CA ALA A 88 -1.30 4.34 29.13
C ALA A 88 -0.13 5.34 29.20
N SER A 89 0.75 5.37 28.21
CA SER A 89 1.84 6.37 28.10
C SER A 89 1.39 7.74 27.57
N GLY A 90 0.11 7.92 27.25
CA GLY A 90 -0.46 9.18 26.73
C GLY A 90 -0.79 9.18 25.24
N VAL A 91 -0.54 8.07 24.52
CA VAL A 91 -0.92 7.94 23.11
C VAL A 91 -2.43 7.76 22.98
N GLU A 92 -3.11 8.59 22.18
CA GLU A 92 -4.49 8.30 21.79
C GLU A 92 -4.50 7.11 20.82
N LEU A 93 -4.96 5.95 21.29
CA LEU A 93 -5.13 4.75 20.47
C LEU A 93 -6.60 4.58 20.04
N LEU A 94 -6.82 4.55 18.72
CA LEU A 94 -8.09 4.15 18.11
C LEU A 94 -7.91 2.86 17.30
N VAL A 95 -8.95 2.01 17.36
CA VAL A 95 -9.01 0.77 16.58
C VAL A 95 -10.08 0.92 15.50
N TYR A 96 -9.68 0.84 14.23
CA TYR A 96 -10.61 0.82 13.12
C TYR A 96 -11.32 -0.52 13.03
N ARG A 97 -12.65 -0.50 13.22
CA ARG A 97 -13.54 -1.68 13.16
C ARG A 97 -12.97 -2.87 13.97
N PRO A 98 -12.96 -2.77 15.31
CA PRO A 98 -12.50 -3.85 16.19
C PRO A 98 -13.32 -5.11 15.96
N GLU A 99 -12.66 -6.26 15.91
CA GLU A 99 -13.33 -7.54 15.75
C GLU A 99 -13.82 -8.07 17.10
N LEU A 100 -15.05 -7.68 17.47
CA LEU A 100 -15.60 -7.94 18.81
C LEU A 100 -16.28 -9.32 18.98
N THR A 101 -16.54 -10.10 17.91
CA THR A 101 -17.29 -11.37 17.99
C THR A 101 -17.00 -12.33 16.82
N ARG A 102 -16.76 -13.62 17.10
CA ARG A 102 -16.49 -14.68 16.09
C ARG A 102 -17.69 -15.08 15.21
N TRP A 103 -18.93 -14.84 15.64
CA TRP A 103 -20.11 -15.54 15.10
C TRP A 103 -21.12 -14.69 14.29
N ARG A 104 -20.80 -13.45 13.90
CA ARG A 104 -21.71 -12.63 13.06
C ARG A 104 -21.01 -12.15 11.80
N LEU A 105 -21.23 -12.86 10.69
CA LEU A 105 -20.74 -12.47 9.36
C LEU A 105 -21.54 -11.27 8.82
N ARG A 106 -21.20 -10.04 9.25
CA ARG A 106 -21.79 -8.83 8.67
C ARG A 106 -20.93 -8.34 7.50
N ARG A 107 -21.53 -8.15 6.31
CA ARG A 107 -20.82 -7.75 5.07
C ARG A 107 -19.92 -6.51 5.21
N HIS A 108 -20.24 -5.59 6.11
CA HIS A 108 -19.42 -4.41 6.36
C HIS A 108 -18.09 -4.73 7.08
N ARG A 109 -17.93 -5.89 7.73
CA ARG A 109 -16.68 -6.30 8.41
C ARG A 109 -15.50 -6.49 7.46
N LEU A 110 -15.78 -6.70 6.18
CA LEU A 110 -14.75 -6.84 5.14
C LEU A 110 -14.03 -5.51 4.83
N ARG A 111 -14.59 -4.36 5.24
CA ARG A 111 -13.95 -3.05 5.04
C ARG A 111 -12.84 -2.87 6.08
N ARG A 112 -11.58 -2.89 5.64
CA ARG A 112 -10.41 -2.73 6.52
C ARG A 112 -9.68 -1.41 6.27
N LEU A 113 -8.86 -0.99 7.24
CA LEU A 113 -7.90 0.11 7.08
C LEU A 113 -6.61 -0.49 6.50
N HIS A 114 -6.31 -0.23 5.23
CA HIS A 114 -5.06 -0.67 4.61
C HIS A 114 -4.06 0.47 4.36
N ARG A 115 -4.42 1.70 4.70
CA ARG A 115 -3.54 2.86 4.70
C ARG A 115 -2.36 2.64 5.66
N LYS A 116 -1.12 2.80 5.17
CA LYS A 116 0.09 2.94 5.99
C LYS A 116 0.63 4.35 5.80
N LEU A 117 0.25 5.23 6.70
CA LEU A 117 0.54 6.65 6.60
C LEU A 117 1.03 7.15 7.95
N ALA A 118 2.02 8.04 7.94
CA ALA A 118 2.41 8.80 9.10
C ALA A 118 2.53 10.27 8.73
N VAL A 119 2.17 11.18 9.64
CA VAL A 119 2.43 12.61 9.52
C VAL A 119 2.97 13.11 10.85
N ILE A 120 4.10 13.80 10.78
CA ILE A 120 4.78 14.43 11.92
C ILE A 120 4.69 15.95 11.73
N ASP A 121 4.10 16.62 12.72
CA ASP A 121 3.92 18.07 12.81
C ASP A 121 3.27 18.73 11.58
N GLY A 122 2.54 17.97 10.76
CA GLY A 122 2.01 18.45 9.50
C GLY A 122 3.08 18.89 8.48
N ARG A 123 4.33 18.43 8.65
CA ARG A 123 5.50 18.83 7.85
C ARG A 123 6.09 17.67 7.06
N THR A 124 6.29 16.54 7.73
CA THR A 124 6.87 15.33 7.15
C THR A 124 5.82 14.24 7.12
N ALA A 125 5.58 13.69 5.94
CA ALA A 125 4.62 12.62 5.73
C ALA A 125 5.32 11.35 5.23
N PHE A 126 4.76 10.20 5.58
CA PHE A 126 5.17 8.91 5.07
C PHE A 126 3.96 8.22 4.45
N VAL A 127 4.14 7.60 3.27
CA VAL A 127 3.11 6.81 2.59
C VAL A 127 3.74 5.59 1.95
N GLY A 128 3.15 4.40 2.11
CA GLY A 128 3.71 3.20 1.48
C GLY A 128 2.93 1.91 1.69
N GLY A 129 3.58 0.80 1.33
CA GLY A 129 3.07 -0.56 1.52
C GLY A 129 3.52 -1.21 2.84
N ILE A 130 4.59 -0.68 3.44
CA ILE A 130 5.30 -1.27 4.58
C ILE A 130 4.44 -1.26 5.84
N ASN A 131 4.19 -2.44 6.40
CA ASN A 131 3.56 -2.58 7.72
C ASN A 131 4.60 -2.46 8.84
N ILE A 132 4.16 -2.21 10.07
CA ILE A 132 5.04 -2.15 11.23
C ILE A 132 5.20 -3.56 11.79
N ILE A 133 6.09 -4.32 11.16
CA ILE A 133 6.42 -5.72 11.47
C ILE A 133 7.90 -6.00 11.16
N ASP A 134 8.47 -7.05 11.75
CA ASP A 134 9.80 -7.55 11.42
C ASP A 134 9.86 -8.15 10.01
N ASP A 135 10.61 -7.50 9.13
CA ASP A 135 10.78 -7.88 7.73
C ASP A 135 11.60 -9.14 7.49
N PHE A 136 12.34 -9.63 8.49
CA PHE A 136 13.13 -10.86 8.41
C PHE A 136 12.37 -12.10 8.88
N ASP A 137 11.10 -11.94 9.29
CA ASP A 137 10.24 -13.03 9.77
C ASP A 137 10.90 -13.79 10.94
N ALA A 138 11.40 -13.05 11.95
CA ALA A 138 12.18 -13.56 13.07
C ALA A 138 13.47 -14.30 12.64
N GLY A 139 14.14 -13.78 11.62
CA GLY A 139 15.39 -14.33 11.08
C GLY A 139 15.21 -15.56 10.17
N GLN A 140 13.98 -15.95 9.84
CA GLN A 140 13.70 -17.08 8.94
C GLN A 140 14.01 -16.76 7.47
N ARG A 141 14.17 -15.49 7.10
CA ARG A 141 14.45 -15.06 5.73
C ARG A 141 15.83 -14.43 5.61
N PRO A 142 16.57 -14.72 4.51
CA PRO A 142 17.90 -14.15 4.29
C PRO A 142 17.86 -12.68 3.84
N ALA A 143 16.68 -12.17 3.46
CA ALA A 143 16.47 -10.81 3.00
C ALA A 143 15.22 -10.21 3.67
N PRO A 144 15.14 -8.89 3.83
CA PRO A 144 13.92 -8.24 4.32
C PRO A 144 12.80 -8.37 3.29
N ARG A 145 11.53 -8.27 3.74
CA ARG A 145 10.39 -8.12 2.84
C ARG A 145 10.65 -6.97 1.86
N PHE A 146 10.36 -7.23 0.60
CA PHE A 146 10.59 -6.27 -0.48
C PHE A 146 9.34 -5.41 -0.70
N ASP A 147 9.37 -4.20 -0.18
CA ASP A 147 8.27 -3.23 -0.18
C ASP A 147 8.84 -1.81 -0.16
N TYR A 148 8.00 -0.81 -0.37
CA TYR A 148 8.41 0.58 -0.54
C TYR A 148 7.54 1.53 0.26
N ALA A 149 8.16 2.61 0.71
CA ALA A 149 7.49 3.79 1.21
C ALA A 149 8.15 5.05 0.63
N VAL A 150 7.49 6.18 0.80
CA VAL A 150 8.03 7.50 0.48
C VAL A 150 7.96 8.39 1.71
N GLN A 151 9.04 9.11 1.96
CA GLN A 151 9.06 10.27 2.86
C GLN A 151 8.85 11.53 2.03
N ILE A 152 7.91 12.36 2.45
CA ILE A 152 7.43 13.52 1.72
C ILE A 152 7.50 14.75 2.61
N GLU A 153 8.05 15.82 2.07
CA GLU A 153 7.94 17.17 2.62
C GLU A 153 7.36 18.08 1.55
N GLY A 154 6.71 19.17 1.98
CA GLY A 154 6.14 20.18 1.09
C GLY A 154 4.61 20.16 1.03
N PRO A 155 3.99 20.81 0.03
CA PRO A 155 2.54 20.98 -0.07
C PRO A 155 1.73 19.69 0.11
N LEU A 156 2.19 18.58 -0.45
CA LEU A 156 1.53 17.27 -0.39
C LEU A 156 1.45 16.72 1.04
N ALA A 157 2.44 16.98 1.88
CA ALA A 157 2.38 16.57 3.29
C ALA A 157 1.16 17.19 4.00
N GLY A 158 0.76 18.41 3.60
CA GLY A 158 -0.44 19.06 4.10
C GLY A 158 -1.75 18.41 3.67
N GLU A 159 -1.84 17.90 2.44
CA GLU A 159 -3.01 17.14 1.99
C GLU A 159 -3.12 15.78 2.70
N ILE A 160 -1.98 15.09 2.85
CA ILE A 160 -1.90 13.83 3.60
C ILE A 160 -2.36 14.05 5.04
N HIS A 161 -1.86 15.12 5.68
CA HIS A 161 -2.25 15.52 7.02
C HIS A 161 -3.77 15.74 7.14
N SER A 162 -4.36 16.49 6.20
CA SER A 162 -5.81 16.73 6.16
C SER A 162 -6.60 15.43 6.03
N ALA A 163 -6.16 14.53 5.14
CA ALA A 163 -6.81 13.24 4.91
C ALA A 163 -6.77 12.33 6.14
N MET A 164 -5.63 12.25 6.84
CA MET A 164 -5.50 11.47 8.08
C MET A 164 -6.37 12.05 9.21
N ARG A 165 -6.34 13.37 9.41
CA ARG A 165 -7.22 14.04 10.39
C ARG A 165 -8.70 13.84 10.11
N HIS A 166 -9.10 13.84 8.84
CA HIS A 166 -10.47 13.55 8.47
C HIS A 166 -10.87 12.14 8.89
N LEU A 167 -10.05 11.14 8.56
CA LEU A 167 -10.31 9.75 8.95
C LEU A 167 -10.33 9.56 10.47
N TRP A 168 -9.34 10.11 11.17
CA TRP A 168 -9.27 10.11 12.64
C TRP A 168 -10.56 10.62 13.28
N ARG A 169 -11.02 11.80 12.85
CA ARG A 169 -12.25 12.42 13.37
C ARG A 169 -13.48 11.55 13.13
N LEU A 170 -13.60 10.94 11.95
CA LEU A 170 -14.71 10.03 11.64
C LEU A 170 -14.71 8.81 12.56
N VAL A 171 -13.54 8.20 12.80
CA VAL A 171 -13.43 7.02 13.68
C VAL A 171 -13.68 7.40 15.14
N ARG A 172 -13.11 8.52 15.60
CA ARG A 172 -13.30 9.04 16.96
C ARG A 172 -14.78 9.37 17.22
N TRP A 173 -15.44 10.04 16.28
CA TRP A 173 -16.87 10.34 16.38
C TRP A 173 -17.72 9.06 16.43
N ALA A 174 -17.44 8.09 15.54
CA ALA A 174 -18.15 6.82 15.53
C ALA A 174 -17.96 6.03 16.84
N ARG A 175 -16.81 6.15 17.52
CA ARG A 175 -16.52 5.48 18.79
C ARG A 175 -17.17 6.18 19.99
N LEU A 176 -17.10 7.51 20.05
CA LEU A 176 -17.55 8.29 21.21
C LEU A 176 -19.02 8.71 21.14
N GLY A 177 -19.68 8.57 19.99
CA GLY A 177 -21.07 8.99 19.79
C GLY A 177 -21.29 10.51 19.85
N ARG A 178 -20.23 11.30 20.06
CA ARG A 178 -20.24 12.77 20.11
C ARG A 178 -19.17 13.31 19.18
N ARG A 179 -19.46 14.44 18.52
CA ARG A 179 -18.50 15.10 17.63
C ARG A 179 -17.39 15.68 18.52
N PRO A 180 -16.13 15.19 18.40
CA PRO A 180 -15.06 15.74 19.19
C PRO A 180 -14.80 17.20 18.81
N PRO A 181 -14.34 18.05 19.76
CA PRO A 181 -13.84 19.37 19.42
C PRO A 181 -12.70 19.22 18.40
N PRO A 182 -12.56 20.14 17.43
CA PRO A 182 -11.43 20.12 16.51
C PRO A 182 -10.14 20.23 17.33
N PRO A 183 -9.14 19.35 17.11
CA PRO A 183 -7.88 19.46 17.84
C PRO A 183 -7.20 20.78 17.49
N ALA A 184 -6.35 21.27 18.40
CA ALA A 184 -5.51 22.44 18.19
C ALA A 184 -4.83 22.34 16.82
N TRP A 185 -4.90 23.43 16.06
CA TRP A 185 -4.53 23.42 14.65
C TRP A 185 -3.05 23.76 14.51
N THR A 186 -2.22 22.77 14.22
CA THR A 186 -0.94 23.03 13.55
C THR A 186 -1.24 23.19 12.06
N PRO A 187 -1.13 24.40 11.48
CA PRO A 187 -1.28 24.57 10.04
C PRO A 187 -0.24 23.70 9.34
N PRO A 188 -0.64 22.88 8.35
CA PRO A 188 0.34 22.11 7.60
C PRO A 188 1.33 23.03 6.92
N SER A 189 2.61 22.67 6.95
CA SER A 189 3.62 23.41 6.19
C SER A 189 3.40 23.16 4.71
N ARG A 190 2.92 24.19 4.00
CA ARG A 190 2.80 24.19 2.53
C ARG A 190 4.02 24.82 1.85
N LYS A 191 5.12 24.99 2.58
CA LYS A 191 6.33 25.62 2.04
C LYS A 191 6.92 24.72 0.96
N PRO A 192 7.17 25.25 -0.25
CA PRO A 192 7.99 24.61 -1.28
C PRO A 192 9.29 24.07 -0.70
N CYS A 193 9.65 22.82 -1.02
CA CYS A 193 10.92 22.23 -0.56
C CYS A 193 11.59 21.27 -1.54
N GLY A 194 11.05 21.14 -2.76
CA GLY A 194 11.65 20.37 -3.85
C GLY A 194 11.05 20.76 -5.19
N ASN A 195 11.15 19.88 -6.19
CA ASN A 195 10.67 20.10 -7.56
C ASN A 195 9.75 18.95 -8.04
N THR A 196 9.35 18.06 -7.13
CA THR A 196 8.53 16.89 -7.46
C THR A 196 7.06 17.28 -7.54
N LEU A 197 6.46 17.01 -8.70
CA LEU A 197 5.02 17.11 -8.91
C LEU A 197 4.36 15.83 -8.38
N ALA A 198 3.55 15.92 -7.33
CA ALA A 198 2.99 14.74 -6.67
C ALA A 198 1.54 14.94 -6.22
N ALA A 199 0.82 13.84 -6.10
CA ALA A 199 -0.59 13.84 -5.72
C ALA A 199 -0.92 12.66 -4.80
N LEU A 200 -1.79 12.91 -3.82
CA LEU A 200 -2.33 11.87 -2.96
C LEU A 200 -3.57 11.27 -3.65
N VAL A 201 -3.51 9.99 -3.98
CA VAL A 201 -4.64 9.25 -4.53
C VAL A 201 -5.18 8.33 -3.42
N ILE A 202 -6.32 8.69 -2.85
CA ILE A 202 -7.00 7.83 -1.87
C ILE A 202 -8.02 6.94 -2.54
N ARG A 203 -8.26 5.79 -1.92
CA ARG A 203 -9.44 4.98 -2.22
C ARG A 203 -10.28 4.79 -0.98
N ASP A 204 -11.58 5.04 -1.11
CA ASP A 204 -12.55 4.77 -0.06
C ASP A 204 -13.82 4.09 -0.58
N ASN A 205 -14.74 3.79 0.34
CA ASN A 205 -16.00 3.12 0.00
C ASN A 205 -17.12 4.10 -0.37
N LEU A 206 -16.82 5.40 -0.49
CA LEU A 206 -17.75 6.49 -0.73
C LEU A 206 -17.52 7.10 -2.12
N GLY A 207 -16.84 8.25 -2.18
CA GLY A 207 -16.64 9.03 -3.40
C GLY A 207 -15.41 8.61 -4.21
N HIS A 208 -14.40 8.02 -3.56
CA HIS A 208 -13.08 7.76 -4.17
C HIS A 208 -12.89 6.29 -4.52
N ARG A 209 -13.90 5.65 -5.11
CA ARG A 209 -13.91 4.17 -5.25
C ARG A 209 -12.94 3.64 -6.31
N ARG A 210 -12.55 4.47 -7.27
CA ARG A 210 -11.80 4.07 -8.47
C ARG A 210 -10.58 4.94 -8.73
N ASP A 211 -10.27 5.90 -7.88
CA ASP A 211 -9.27 6.93 -8.16
C ASP A 211 -7.90 6.32 -8.39
N ILE A 212 -7.52 5.32 -7.59
CA ILE A 212 -6.26 4.57 -7.77
C ILE A 212 -6.28 3.79 -9.09
N GLU A 213 -7.34 3.02 -9.38
CA GLU A 213 -7.46 2.28 -10.65
C GLU A 213 -7.41 3.22 -11.87
N ASN A 214 -8.11 4.35 -11.80
CA ASN A 214 -8.14 5.36 -12.86
C ASN A 214 -6.77 6.02 -13.04
N ALA A 215 -6.02 6.30 -11.98
CA ALA A 215 -4.67 6.85 -12.09
C ALA A 215 -3.73 5.91 -12.87
N TYR A 216 -3.81 4.59 -12.61
CA TYR A 216 -3.10 3.59 -13.41
C TYR A 216 -3.59 3.55 -14.85
N LEU A 217 -4.91 3.50 -15.07
CA LEU A 217 -5.49 3.43 -16.42
C LEU A 217 -5.06 4.64 -17.27
N ASP A 218 -5.10 5.84 -16.71
CA ASP A 218 -4.70 7.07 -17.38
C ASP A 218 -3.21 7.02 -17.77
N ALA A 219 -2.35 6.54 -16.88
CA ALA A 219 -0.92 6.41 -17.16
C ALA A 219 -0.62 5.31 -18.20
N LEU A 220 -1.32 4.17 -18.13
CA LEU A 220 -1.20 3.08 -19.11
C LEU A 220 -1.65 3.51 -20.51
N VAL A 221 -2.67 4.37 -20.63
CA VAL A 221 -3.13 4.87 -21.93
C VAL A 221 -2.06 5.73 -22.60
N THR A 222 -1.30 6.52 -21.82
CA THR A 222 -0.27 7.41 -22.35
C THR A 222 1.12 6.77 -22.46
N ALA A 223 1.31 5.56 -21.94
CA ALA A 223 2.60 4.86 -21.91
C ALA A 223 3.17 4.62 -23.33
N ARG A 224 4.46 4.92 -23.51
CA ARG A 224 5.16 4.88 -24.80
C ARG A 224 6.33 3.90 -24.86
N GLU A 225 7.07 3.73 -23.77
CA GLU A 225 8.35 3.02 -23.78
C GLU A 225 8.33 1.80 -22.85
N GLU A 226 7.96 2.01 -21.59
CA GLU A 226 8.11 0.99 -20.56
C GLU A 226 7.08 1.13 -19.43
N VAL A 227 6.61 -0.02 -18.94
CA VAL A 227 5.74 -0.15 -17.76
C VAL A 227 6.31 -1.24 -16.88
N ILE A 228 6.68 -0.90 -15.65
CA ILE A 228 7.06 -1.87 -14.62
C ILE A 228 6.04 -1.78 -13.49
N ILE A 229 5.42 -2.90 -13.13
CA ILE A 229 4.49 -2.98 -11.99
C ILE A 229 4.97 -4.08 -11.05
N ALA A 230 5.26 -3.71 -9.80
CA ALA A 230 5.52 -4.65 -8.73
C ALA A 230 4.34 -4.66 -7.76
N ASN A 231 3.67 -5.81 -7.64
CA ASN A 231 2.48 -5.93 -6.80
C ASN A 231 2.40 -7.28 -6.11
N ALA A 232 2.17 -7.27 -4.79
CA ALA A 232 2.06 -8.48 -3.98
C ALA A 232 0.88 -9.38 -4.39
N PHE A 233 -0.29 -8.77 -4.62
CA PHE A 233 -1.51 -9.48 -5.03
C PHE A 233 -2.08 -8.82 -6.29
N PHE A 234 -2.05 -9.58 -7.39
CA PHE A 234 -2.38 -9.04 -8.70
C PHE A 234 -3.52 -9.84 -9.35
N LEU A 235 -4.74 -9.36 -9.11
CA LEU A 235 -5.97 -9.89 -9.69
C LEU A 235 -6.80 -8.72 -10.28
N PRO A 236 -6.28 -8.06 -11.33
CA PRO A 236 -6.92 -6.87 -11.90
C PRO A 236 -8.34 -7.15 -12.39
N GLY A 237 -9.15 -6.10 -12.38
CA GLY A 237 -10.45 -6.09 -13.06
C GLY A 237 -10.28 -6.18 -14.58
N ARG A 238 -11.39 -6.45 -15.28
CA ARG A 238 -11.41 -6.58 -16.74
C ARG A 238 -10.80 -5.37 -17.44
N ARG A 239 -11.21 -4.15 -17.04
CA ARG A 239 -10.73 -2.88 -17.60
C ARG A 239 -9.22 -2.73 -17.50
N PHE A 240 -8.67 -2.90 -16.29
CA PHE A 240 -7.23 -2.82 -16.04
C PHE A 240 -6.46 -3.87 -16.84
N ARG A 241 -6.96 -5.11 -16.87
CA ARG A 241 -6.35 -6.19 -17.63
C ARG A 241 -6.33 -5.89 -19.13
N GLU A 242 -7.43 -5.44 -19.70
CA GLU A 242 -7.51 -5.05 -21.12
C GLU A 242 -6.57 -3.88 -21.44
N ALA A 243 -6.46 -2.89 -20.55
CA ALA A 243 -5.53 -1.77 -20.71
C ALA A 243 -4.06 -2.22 -20.72
N LEU A 244 -3.67 -3.14 -19.85
CA LEU A 244 -2.32 -3.73 -19.87
C LEU A 244 -2.04 -4.49 -21.15
N LEU A 245 -2.96 -5.36 -21.58
CA LEU A 245 -2.81 -6.13 -22.82
C LEU A 245 -2.74 -5.21 -24.05
N ALA A 246 -3.55 -4.15 -24.08
CA ALA A 246 -3.49 -3.13 -25.12
C ALA A 246 -2.15 -2.39 -25.12
N THR A 247 -1.61 -2.08 -23.92
CA THR A 247 -0.31 -1.42 -23.77
C THR A 247 0.82 -2.26 -24.34
N ALA A 248 0.87 -3.54 -24.00
CA ALA A 248 1.85 -4.47 -24.56
C ALA A 248 1.72 -4.62 -26.09
N ARG A 249 0.48 -4.71 -26.60
CA ARG A 249 0.23 -4.78 -28.06
C ARG A 249 0.64 -3.53 -28.84
N ARG A 250 0.74 -2.37 -28.18
CA ARG A 250 1.30 -1.14 -28.79
C ARG A 250 2.82 -1.18 -28.92
N GLY A 251 3.49 -2.22 -28.43
CA GLY A 251 4.96 -2.35 -28.45
C GLY A 251 5.66 -1.77 -27.21
N VAL A 252 4.90 -1.31 -26.21
CA VAL A 252 5.45 -0.85 -24.93
C VAL A 252 5.99 -2.05 -24.15
N ARG A 253 7.20 -1.95 -23.59
CA ARG A 253 7.76 -3.03 -22.76
C ARG A 253 7.03 -3.10 -21.43
N VAL A 254 6.34 -4.22 -21.15
CA VAL A 254 5.62 -4.40 -19.89
C VAL A 254 6.26 -5.51 -19.07
N SER A 255 6.69 -5.18 -17.85
CA SER A 255 7.25 -6.11 -16.87
C SER A 255 6.42 -6.13 -15.60
N LEU A 256 5.98 -7.32 -15.20
CA LEU A 256 5.23 -7.55 -13.96
C LEU A 256 6.10 -8.30 -12.96
N VAL A 257 6.26 -7.75 -11.77
CA VAL A 257 7.02 -8.35 -10.67
C VAL A 257 6.05 -8.82 -9.58
N PHE A 258 6.05 -10.12 -9.33
CA PHE A 258 5.14 -10.77 -8.39
C PHE A 258 5.90 -11.52 -7.29
N GLN A 259 5.16 -11.90 -6.25
CA GLN A 259 5.65 -12.79 -5.22
C GLN A 259 6.04 -14.16 -5.79
N GLY A 260 7.30 -14.58 -5.57
CA GLY A 260 7.74 -15.95 -5.83
C GLY A 260 7.47 -16.90 -4.66
N LEU A 261 7.23 -16.35 -3.46
CA LEU A 261 6.88 -17.08 -2.25
C LEU A 261 5.40 -16.94 -1.93
N ALA A 262 4.74 -18.05 -1.61
CA ALA A 262 3.30 -18.07 -1.34
C ALA A 262 3.00 -17.72 0.13
N GLU A 263 2.76 -16.43 0.43
CA GLU A 263 2.26 -16.00 1.75
C GLU A 263 0.80 -16.47 1.95
N TYR A 264 -0.05 -16.18 0.97
CA TYR A 264 -1.43 -16.65 0.91
C TYR A 264 -1.65 -17.53 -0.32
N LYS A 265 -1.65 -18.85 -0.13
CA LYS A 265 -1.74 -19.86 -1.20
C LYS A 265 -2.88 -19.61 -2.19
N LEU A 266 -4.07 -19.22 -1.70
CA LEU A 266 -5.22 -18.95 -2.56
C LEU A 266 -4.93 -17.80 -3.56
N MET A 267 -4.45 -16.66 -3.06
CA MET A 267 -4.13 -15.49 -3.88
C MET A 267 -2.94 -15.74 -4.79
N TYR A 268 -1.94 -16.47 -4.31
CA TYR A 268 -0.78 -16.90 -5.08
C TYR A 268 -1.21 -17.73 -6.31
N TYR A 269 -2.01 -18.78 -6.13
CA TYR A 269 -2.47 -19.62 -7.24
C TYR A 269 -3.48 -18.92 -8.15
N ALA A 270 -4.34 -18.06 -7.60
CA ALA A 270 -5.27 -17.26 -8.40
C ALA A 270 -4.51 -16.30 -9.34
N THR A 271 -3.46 -15.65 -8.87
CA THR A 271 -2.63 -14.74 -9.67
C THR A 271 -1.96 -15.48 -10.83
N GLN A 272 -1.41 -16.67 -10.55
CA GLN A 272 -0.77 -17.51 -11.58
C GLN A 272 -1.75 -18.02 -12.66
N ALA A 273 -3.06 -17.97 -12.43
CA ALA A 273 -4.04 -18.30 -13.46
C ALA A 273 -4.02 -17.30 -14.63
N LEU A 274 -3.56 -16.08 -14.39
CA LEU A 274 -3.49 -15.00 -15.38
C LEU A 274 -2.21 -14.98 -16.20
N TYR A 275 -1.17 -15.72 -15.78
CA TYR A 275 0.16 -15.68 -16.40
C TYR A 275 0.13 -16.00 -17.89
N ALA A 276 -0.64 -17.02 -18.28
CA ALA A 276 -0.71 -17.46 -19.68
C ALA A 276 -1.17 -16.33 -20.61
N ASP A 277 -2.15 -15.55 -20.17
CA ASP A 277 -2.74 -14.50 -20.99
C ASP A 277 -1.81 -13.27 -21.10
N PHE A 278 -1.04 -12.98 -20.05
CA PHE A 278 -0.03 -11.91 -20.07
C PHE A 278 1.17 -12.30 -20.92
N LEU A 279 1.71 -13.51 -20.74
CA LEU A 279 2.85 -14.01 -21.52
C LEU A 279 2.51 -14.09 -23.01
N ALA A 280 1.28 -14.51 -23.36
CA ALA A 280 0.81 -14.54 -24.76
C ALA A 280 0.72 -13.14 -25.40
N ALA A 281 0.60 -12.08 -24.60
CA ALA A 281 0.59 -10.70 -25.07
C ALA A 281 1.99 -10.04 -25.09
N GLY A 282 3.05 -10.79 -24.81
CA GLY A 282 4.42 -10.29 -24.78
C GLY A 282 4.82 -9.60 -23.47
N ILE A 283 4.01 -9.73 -22.42
CA ILE A 283 4.34 -9.18 -21.09
C ILE A 283 5.32 -10.12 -20.38
N THR A 284 6.40 -9.56 -19.83
CA THR A 284 7.39 -10.31 -19.05
C THR A 284 6.94 -10.41 -17.60
N ILE A 285 7.08 -11.60 -17.00
CA ILE A 285 6.73 -11.86 -15.60
C ILE A 285 7.98 -12.28 -14.83
N HIS A 286 8.21 -11.65 -13.69
CA HIS A 286 9.31 -11.91 -12.76
C HIS A 286 8.74 -12.32 -11.40
N GLU A 287 9.22 -13.42 -10.83
CA GLU A 287 8.88 -13.84 -9.47
C GLU A 287 10.04 -13.58 -8.51
N TYR A 288 9.86 -12.66 -7.56
CA TYR A 288 10.85 -12.33 -6.52
C TYR A 288 10.94 -13.44 -5.46
N ARG A 289 12.15 -13.93 -5.17
CA ARG A 289 12.36 -15.14 -4.34
C ARG A 289 13.10 -14.98 -3.00
N PRO A 290 13.97 -13.98 -2.76
CA PRO A 290 14.72 -13.90 -1.51
C PRO A 290 13.84 -13.75 -0.26
N ALA A 291 12.72 -13.04 -0.37
CA ALA A 291 11.77 -12.80 0.71
C ALA A 291 10.35 -12.59 0.16
N PHE A 292 9.39 -12.26 1.02
CA PHE A 292 8.06 -11.87 0.56
C PHE A 292 8.12 -10.52 -0.19
N LEU A 293 7.58 -10.49 -1.41
CA LEU A 293 7.34 -9.25 -2.13
C LEU A 293 6.00 -8.68 -1.66
N HIS A 294 6.06 -7.52 -0.99
CA HIS A 294 4.89 -6.80 -0.53
C HIS A 294 4.75 -5.43 -1.20
N ALA A 295 5.57 -5.11 -2.21
CA ALA A 295 5.45 -3.88 -2.99
C ALA A 295 4.04 -3.66 -3.59
N LYS A 296 3.65 -2.39 -3.72
CA LYS A 296 2.51 -1.91 -4.52
C LYS A 296 2.91 -0.65 -5.28
N VAL A 297 3.84 -0.83 -6.21
CA VAL A 297 4.51 0.26 -6.91
C VAL A 297 4.46 0.05 -8.41
N ALA A 298 4.57 1.15 -9.15
CA ALA A 298 4.78 1.10 -10.59
C ALA A 298 5.58 2.29 -11.08
N VAL A 299 6.26 2.07 -12.21
CA VAL A 299 6.96 3.10 -12.99
C VAL A 299 6.52 2.99 -14.45
N ILE A 300 6.23 4.13 -15.07
CA ILE A 300 5.83 4.25 -16.47
C ILE A 300 6.70 5.33 -17.13
N ASP A 301 7.38 4.95 -18.22
CA ASP A 301 8.24 5.80 -19.06
C ASP A 301 9.30 6.61 -18.27
N SER A 302 9.85 6.05 -17.19
CA SER A 302 10.81 6.71 -16.28
C SER A 302 10.39 8.13 -15.86
N LEU A 303 9.08 8.42 -15.82
CA LEU A 303 8.55 9.75 -15.49
C LEU A 303 7.42 9.66 -14.47
N TRP A 304 6.46 8.78 -14.72
CA TRP A 304 5.33 8.57 -13.84
C TRP A 304 5.63 7.42 -12.88
N ALA A 305 5.46 7.64 -11.59
CA ALA A 305 5.65 6.61 -10.58
C ALA A 305 4.50 6.62 -9.57
N THR A 306 4.23 5.47 -8.96
CA THR A 306 3.34 5.40 -7.79
C THR A 306 3.89 4.48 -6.72
N VAL A 307 3.71 4.91 -5.47
CA VAL A 307 4.02 4.14 -4.27
C VAL A 307 2.85 4.23 -3.31
N GLY A 308 2.44 3.13 -2.71
CA GLY A 308 1.32 3.15 -1.78
C GLY A 308 0.94 1.80 -1.21
N SER A 309 -0.28 1.72 -0.71
CA SER A 309 -0.80 0.55 -0.02
C SER A 309 -1.69 -0.35 -0.87
N SER A 310 -2.17 0.14 -2.02
CA SER A 310 -3.20 -0.53 -2.83
C SER A 310 -2.64 -1.67 -3.66
N ASN A 311 -3.10 -2.89 -3.36
CA ASN A 311 -2.90 -4.00 -4.27
C ASN A 311 -3.82 -3.84 -5.50
N ILE A 312 -3.43 -4.42 -6.62
CA ILE A 312 -4.26 -4.45 -7.84
C ILE A 312 -5.11 -5.71 -7.79
N ASP A 313 -5.93 -5.81 -6.74
CA ASP A 313 -6.81 -6.93 -6.49
C ASP A 313 -8.18 -6.45 -6.01
N PRO A 314 -9.22 -7.28 -6.16
CA PRO A 314 -10.58 -6.85 -5.90
C PRO A 314 -10.84 -6.57 -4.42
N PHE A 315 -10.15 -7.21 -3.48
CA PHE A 315 -10.36 -6.97 -2.05
C PHE A 315 -9.80 -5.60 -1.64
N SER A 316 -8.60 -5.26 -2.10
CA SER A 316 -8.02 -3.92 -1.90
C SER A 316 -8.88 -2.84 -2.57
N LEU A 317 -9.27 -3.05 -3.84
CA LEU A 317 -10.01 -2.07 -4.63
C LEU A 317 -11.50 -1.96 -4.28
N LEU A 318 -12.13 -2.97 -3.67
CA LEU A 318 -13.56 -2.96 -3.35
C LEU A 318 -13.87 -2.77 -1.87
N LEU A 319 -12.94 -3.05 -0.96
CA LEU A 319 -13.28 -3.12 0.47
C LEU A 319 -12.37 -2.25 1.35
N ALA A 320 -11.08 -2.13 1.02
CA ALA A 320 -10.09 -1.53 1.90
C ALA A 320 -9.95 0.00 1.72
N ARG A 321 -9.72 0.74 2.80
CA ARG A 321 -9.23 2.12 2.66
C ARG A 321 -7.77 2.08 2.26
N GLU A 322 -7.42 2.67 1.14
CA GLU A 322 -6.06 2.66 0.57
C GLU A 322 -5.57 4.09 0.30
N ALA A 323 -4.26 4.25 0.19
CA ALA A 323 -3.64 5.47 -0.28
C ALA A 323 -2.38 5.16 -1.10
N ASN A 324 -2.28 5.85 -2.22
CA ASN A 324 -1.08 5.92 -3.03
C ASN A 324 -0.65 7.37 -3.15
N VAL A 325 0.65 7.57 -3.36
CA VAL A 325 1.20 8.79 -3.90
C VAL A 325 1.55 8.51 -5.35
N VAL A 326 1.16 9.43 -6.23
CA VAL A 326 1.50 9.42 -7.64
C VAL A 326 2.41 10.61 -7.91
N LEU A 327 3.50 10.36 -8.63
CA LEU A 327 4.58 11.32 -8.86
C LEU A 327 4.87 11.46 -10.35
N ARG A 328 5.24 12.68 -10.75
CA ARG A 328 5.81 13.01 -12.06
C ARG A 328 7.16 13.65 -11.81
N ASP A 329 8.20 12.82 -11.80
CA ASP A 329 9.56 13.20 -11.47
C ASP A 329 10.51 12.16 -12.05
N PRO A 330 11.29 12.51 -13.09
CA PRO A 330 12.21 11.57 -13.71
C PRO A 330 13.28 11.02 -12.76
N THR A 331 13.76 11.84 -11.82
CA THR A 331 14.78 11.42 -10.85
C THR A 331 14.21 10.39 -9.87
N PHE A 332 13.01 10.63 -9.35
CA PHE A 332 12.33 9.68 -8.48
C PHE A 332 11.96 8.38 -9.24
N ALA A 333 11.41 8.52 -10.45
CA ALA A 333 11.00 7.40 -11.27
C ALA A 333 12.19 6.51 -11.64
N GLU A 334 13.34 7.09 -11.98
CA GLU A 334 14.56 6.33 -12.28
C GLU A 334 15.12 5.63 -11.04
N ALA A 335 15.06 6.25 -9.86
CA ALA A 335 15.47 5.59 -8.61
C ALA A 335 14.62 4.35 -8.30
N LEU A 336 13.29 4.47 -8.41
CA LEU A 336 12.38 3.33 -8.22
C LEU A 336 12.57 2.27 -9.32
N ARG A 337 12.72 2.69 -10.57
CA ARG A 337 13.00 1.81 -11.70
C ARG A 337 14.29 1.03 -11.49
N GLY A 338 15.38 1.69 -11.12
CA GLY A 338 16.67 1.07 -10.83
C GLY A 338 16.56 -0.01 -9.76
N SER A 339 15.90 0.29 -8.64
CA SER A 339 15.63 -0.69 -7.58
C SER A 339 14.87 -1.92 -8.09
N LEU A 340 13.84 -1.73 -8.93
CA LEU A 340 13.07 -2.83 -9.50
C LEU A 340 13.86 -3.64 -10.53
N VAL A 341 14.61 -2.99 -11.42
CA VAL A 341 15.45 -3.64 -12.44
C VAL A 341 16.54 -4.46 -11.80
N ASP A 342 17.19 -3.91 -10.77
CA ASP A 342 18.19 -4.62 -9.98
C ASP A 342 17.63 -5.87 -9.31
N ALA A 343 16.44 -5.78 -8.70
CA ALA A 343 15.76 -6.93 -8.12
C ALA A 343 15.33 -7.94 -9.20
N MET A 344 14.91 -7.48 -10.38
CA MET A 344 14.59 -8.35 -11.51
C MET A 344 15.82 -9.12 -12.01
N ALA A 345 17.00 -8.49 -12.02
CA ALA A 345 18.24 -9.10 -12.47
C ALA A 345 18.86 -10.06 -11.46
N ARG A 346 18.82 -9.72 -10.16
CA ARG A 346 19.52 -10.45 -9.09
C ARG A 346 18.65 -11.45 -8.35
N ASP A 347 17.39 -11.10 -8.11
CA ASP A 347 16.55 -11.73 -7.10
C ASP A 347 15.30 -12.41 -7.67
N CYS A 348 14.97 -12.14 -8.92
CA CYS A 348 13.80 -12.70 -9.57
C CYS A 348 14.12 -13.91 -10.43
N THR A 349 13.13 -14.80 -10.55
CA THR A 349 13.09 -15.79 -11.63
C THR A 349 12.11 -15.33 -12.70
N THR A 350 12.59 -15.16 -13.93
CA THR A 350 11.75 -14.82 -15.08
C THR A 350 10.94 -16.03 -15.54
N ILE A 351 9.64 -15.85 -15.71
CA ILE A 351 8.74 -16.92 -16.14
C ILE A 351 8.76 -17.06 -17.66
N SER A 352 9.30 -18.18 -18.13
CA SER A 352 9.32 -18.51 -19.56
C SER A 352 7.93 -18.93 -20.06
N PRO A 353 7.47 -18.39 -21.21
CA PRO A 353 6.24 -18.86 -21.87
C PRO A 353 6.24 -20.37 -22.14
N ALA A 354 7.39 -20.93 -22.55
CA ALA A 354 7.53 -22.36 -22.84
C ALA A 354 7.38 -23.21 -21.56
N THR A 355 8.01 -22.79 -20.46
CA THR A 355 7.90 -23.47 -19.16
C THR A 355 6.47 -23.37 -18.63
N GLN A 356 5.82 -22.21 -18.80
CA GLN A 356 4.43 -22.03 -18.38
C GLN A 356 3.47 -22.93 -19.15
N ALA A 357 3.67 -23.07 -20.47
CA ALA A 357 2.85 -23.93 -21.33
C ALA A 357 2.99 -25.43 -20.98
N ARG A 358 4.18 -25.86 -20.53
CA ARG A 358 4.47 -27.24 -20.11
C ARG A 358 4.00 -27.59 -18.69
N ARG A 359 3.42 -26.64 -17.95
CA ARG A 359 2.88 -26.93 -16.60
C ARG A 359 1.76 -27.97 -16.67
N SER A 360 1.73 -28.85 -15.69
CA SER A 360 0.74 -29.93 -15.62
C SER A 360 -0.70 -29.40 -15.66
N TRP A 361 -1.59 -30.15 -16.32
CA TRP A 361 -3.00 -29.77 -16.42
C TRP A 361 -3.67 -29.66 -15.04
N LEU A 362 -3.26 -30.51 -14.09
CA LEU A 362 -3.70 -30.46 -12.68
C LEU A 362 -3.36 -29.10 -12.04
N LEU A 363 -2.14 -28.62 -12.25
CA LEU A 363 -1.71 -27.32 -11.73
C LEU A 363 -2.49 -26.17 -12.36
N ARG A 364 -2.74 -26.23 -13.67
CA ARG A 364 -3.55 -25.24 -14.38
C ARG A 364 -5.00 -25.23 -13.88
N LEU A 365 -5.58 -26.41 -13.66
CA LEU A 365 -6.93 -26.56 -13.12
C LEU A 365 -7.00 -25.99 -11.70
N ARG A 366 -6.02 -26.30 -10.84
CA ARG A 366 -5.93 -25.72 -9.48
C ARG A 366 -5.88 -24.20 -9.52
N ASN A 367 -5.03 -23.62 -10.36
CA ASN A 367 -4.90 -22.16 -10.47
C ASN A 367 -6.21 -21.52 -10.96
N ARG A 368 -6.88 -22.12 -11.95
CA ARG A 368 -8.21 -21.68 -12.42
C ARG A 368 -9.29 -21.81 -11.34
N ALA A 369 -9.29 -22.90 -10.57
CA ALA A 369 -10.22 -23.09 -9.45
C ALA A 369 -9.99 -22.06 -8.35
N ALA A 370 -8.73 -21.77 -7.99
CA ALA A 370 -8.37 -20.71 -7.05
C ALA A 370 -8.87 -19.34 -7.54
N TYR A 371 -8.65 -19.02 -8.82
CA TYR A 371 -9.17 -17.79 -9.43
C TYR A 371 -10.69 -17.72 -9.39
N ALA A 372 -11.39 -18.80 -9.78
CA ALA A 372 -12.85 -18.88 -9.74
C ALA A 372 -13.40 -18.72 -8.31
N LEU A 373 -12.75 -19.33 -7.31
CA LEU A 373 -13.14 -19.22 -5.91
C LEU A 373 -13.02 -17.78 -5.41
N VAL A 374 -11.92 -17.08 -5.74
CA VAL A 374 -11.77 -15.65 -5.41
C VAL A 374 -12.89 -14.83 -6.06
N ARG A 375 -13.18 -15.07 -7.33
CA ARG A 375 -14.25 -14.37 -8.07
C ARG A 375 -15.63 -14.65 -7.50
N LEU A 376 -15.91 -15.89 -7.08
CA LEU A 376 -17.17 -16.28 -6.47
C LEU A 376 -17.34 -15.65 -5.08
N ALA A 377 -16.29 -15.63 -4.25
CA ALA A 377 -16.29 -14.95 -2.97
C ALA A 377 -16.63 -13.44 -3.11
N LEU A 378 -16.11 -12.80 -4.16
CA LEU A 378 -16.44 -11.41 -4.51
C LEU A 378 -17.88 -11.26 -4.99
N GLY A 379 -18.37 -12.21 -5.78
CA GLY A 379 -19.78 -12.30 -6.19
C GLY A 379 -20.73 -12.32 -5.00
N LEU A 380 -20.50 -13.23 -4.06
CA LEU A 380 -21.29 -13.40 -2.85
C LEU A 380 -21.19 -12.21 -1.88
N SER A 381 -20.11 -11.43 -1.94
CA SER A 381 -19.97 -10.19 -1.16
C SER A 381 -20.89 -9.05 -1.64
N GLY A 382 -21.61 -9.23 -2.76
CA GLY A 382 -22.48 -8.21 -3.38
C GLY A 382 -21.75 -7.26 -4.33
N HIS A 383 -20.50 -7.54 -4.67
CA HIS A 383 -19.68 -6.73 -5.59
C HIS A 383 -19.44 -7.41 -6.95
N GLY A 384 -20.00 -8.61 -7.18
CA GLY A 384 -19.79 -9.45 -8.37
C GLY A 384 -20.03 -8.75 -9.69
N ALA A 385 -21.22 -8.17 -9.89
CA ALA A 385 -21.63 -7.56 -11.16
C ALA A 385 -20.69 -6.43 -11.65
N ARG A 386 -19.82 -5.89 -10.79
CA ARG A 386 -18.90 -4.78 -11.11
C ARG A 386 -17.48 -5.24 -11.47
N TYR A 387 -17.18 -6.53 -11.32
CA TYR A 387 -15.89 -7.14 -11.62
C TYR A 387 -16.00 -8.36 -12.57
N THR A 388 -17.20 -8.94 -12.69
CA THR A 388 -17.49 -10.13 -13.51
C THR A 388 -18.02 -9.86 -14.92
N GLY A 389 -18.39 -8.61 -15.23
CA GLY A 389 -18.77 -8.20 -16.58
C GLY A 389 -17.57 -8.04 -17.49
#